data_AF-A0A0G1NTD5-F1
#
_entry.id   AF-A0A0G1NTD5-F1
#
_cell.length_a   1.000
_cell.length_b   1.000
_cell.length_c   1.000
_cell.angle_alpha   90.00
_cell.angle_beta   90.00
_cell.angle_gamma   90.00
#
_symmetry.space_group_name_H-M   'P 1'
#
loop_
_entity.id
_entity.type
_entity.pdbx_description
1 polymer ?
#
loop_
_entity_poly.entity_id
_entity_poly.type
_entity_poly.pdbx_seq_one_letter_code
_entity_poly.pdbx_strand_id
1 'polypeptide(L)'
;MMFVLYKCKYWASYKDIHEKHIFQLFGTTMEYWIKNFKTKCKTFEDFAKILNNNELRPVFYTSTSLSEKAREMADALSIEIIENAPIGEFPRIKCNISGRDREKIYHLPFDQQYDRTIIEKEKGEFYAFTVKEAEDAGFRRAFKHRFNS
;
A
#
# COMPACT_ATOMS: atom_id res chain seq x y z
N MET A 1 20.69 9.83 -4.97
CA MET A 1 19.37 9.78 -4.29
C MET A 1 18.81 8.40 -4.54
N MET A 2 18.44 7.66 -3.49
CA MET A 2 17.93 6.29 -3.61
C MET A 2 16.41 6.31 -3.58
N PHE A 3 15.78 5.64 -4.55
CA PHE A 3 14.34 5.44 -4.58
C PHE A 3 14.00 3.98 -4.29
N VAL A 4 12.95 3.75 -3.51
CA VAL A 4 12.45 2.41 -3.22
C VAL A 4 10.99 2.34 -3.65
N LEU A 5 10.65 1.39 -4.51
CA LEU A 5 9.27 1.13 -4.92
C LEU A 5 8.77 -0.13 -4.27
N TYR A 6 7.75 0.01 -3.43
CA TYR A 6 7.10 -1.14 -2.81
C TYR A 6 5.87 -1.56 -3.59
N LYS A 7 5.73 -2.87 -3.78
CA LYS A 7 4.45 -3.49 -4.13
C LYS A 7 4.09 -4.51 -3.07
N CYS A 8 3.04 -4.20 -2.34
CA CYS A 8 2.53 -5.05 -1.27
C CYS A 8 1.38 -5.92 -1.77
N LYS A 9 1.41 -7.21 -1.45
CA LYS A 9 0.29 -8.13 -1.67
C LYS A 9 -0.02 -8.90 -0.39
N TYR A 10 -1.18 -8.64 0.18
CA TYR A 10 -1.69 -9.40 1.32
C TYR A 10 -2.63 -10.50 0.83
N TRP A 11 -2.17 -11.75 0.92
CA TRP A 11 -2.87 -12.95 0.47
C TRP A 11 -2.95 -13.97 1.61
N ALA A 12 -3.89 -14.90 1.51
CA ALA A 12 -3.99 -16.00 2.46
C ALA A 12 -2.69 -16.83 2.46
N SER A 13 -2.23 -17.25 3.63
CA SER A 13 -0.94 -17.90 3.85
C SER A 13 -0.75 -19.23 3.11
N TYR A 14 -1.84 -19.89 2.72
CA TYR A 14 -1.81 -21.15 1.95
C TYR A 14 -1.74 -20.93 0.43
N LYS A 15 -1.71 -19.67 -0.04
CA LYS A 15 -1.61 -19.34 -1.47
C LYS A 15 -0.23 -18.80 -1.77
N ASP A 16 0.33 -19.23 -2.89
CA ASP A 16 1.56 -18.65 -3.40
C ASP A 16 1.30 -17.45 -4.31
N ILE A 17 2.23 -16.50 -4.26
CA ILE A 17 2.34 -15.43 -5.23
C ILE A 17 3.08 -15.96 -6.45
N HIS A 18 2.43 -15.89 -7.60
CA HIS A 18 3.01 -16.25 -8.89
C HIS A 18 3.66 -15.05 -9.60
N GLU A 19 4.55 -15.37 -10.54
CA GLU A 19 5.47 -14.49 -11.26
C GLU A 19 4.79 -13.30 -11.95
N LYS A 20 3.50 -13.40 -12.29
CA LYS A 20 2.71 -12.28 -12.84
C LYS A 20 2.83 -11.00 -12.00
N HIS A 21 2.92 -11.12 -10.68
CA HIS A 21 2.98 -9.96 -9.79
C HIS A 21 4.37 -9.33 -9.76
N ILE A 22 5.41 -10.13 -9.99
CA ILE A 22 6.81 -9.72 -10.17
C ILE A 22 6.95 -8.98 -11.49
N PHE A 23 6.42 -9.52 -12.59
CA PHE A 23 6.42 -8.85 -13.90
C PHE A 23 5.71 -7.50 -13.87
N GLN A 24 4.56 -7.44 -13.19
CA GLN A 24 3.87 -6.17 -13.04
C GLN A 24 4.68 -5.17 -12.21
N LEU A 25 5.38 -5.60 -11.14
CA LEU A 25 6.25 -4.71 -10.38
C LEU A 25 7.39 -4.19 -11.26
N PHE A 26 8.07 -5.09 -11.99
CA PHE A 26 9.13 -4.71 -12.90
C PHE A 26 8.68 -3.67 -13.93
N GLY A 27 7.53 -3.89 -14.57
CA GLY A 27 6.93 -2.94 -15.51
C GLY A 27 6.64 -1.57 -14.87
N THR A 28 6.07 -1.56 -13.65
CA THR A 28 5.83 -0.30 -12.92
C THR A 28 7.13 0.40 -12.54
N THR A 29 8.18 -0.34 -12.17
CA THR A 29 9.50 0.22 -11.85
C THR A 29 10.15 0.85 -13.06
N MET A 30 10.08 0.18 -14.21
CA MET A 30 10.55 0.74 -15.48
C MET A 30 9.77 2.00 -15.87
N GLU A 31 8.44 2.00 -15.73
CA GLU A 31 7.63 3.19 -15.96
C GLU A 31 8.03 4.36 -15.05
N TYR A 32 8.24 4.08 -13.75
CA TYR A 32 8.70 5.08 -12.80
C TYR A 32 10.06 5.66 -13.21
N TRP A 33 11.00 4.80 -13.60
CA TRP A 33 12.30 5.24 -14.11
C TRP A 33 12.17 6.13 -15.35
N ILE A 34 11.35 5.74 -16.33
CA ILE A 34 11.08 6.53 -17.54
C ILE A 34 10.48 7.90 -17.20
N LYS A 35 9.63 8.00 -16.18
CA LYS A 35 9.00 9.28 -15.83
C LYS A 35 9.91 10.20 -15.02
N ASN A 36 10.77 9.66 -14.16
CA ASN A 36 11.42 10.44 -13.12
C ASN A 36 12.95 10.62 -13.31
N PHE A 37 13.62 9.74 -14.05
CA PHE A 37 15.06 9.83 -14.24
C PHE A 37 15.38 10.65 -15.50
N LYS A 38 16.20 11.68 -15.34
CA LYS A 38 16.61 12.58 -16.44
C LYS A 38 17.86 12.03 -17.11
N THR A 39 17.68 11.19 -18.11
CA THR A 39 18.75 10.70 -18.99
C THR A 39 18.46 11.10 -20.44
N LYS A 40 19.49 11.52 -21.18
CA LYS A 40 19.37 11.99 -22.59
C LYS A 40 18.87 10.88 -23.51
N CYS A 41 19.30 9.65 -23.28
CA CYS A 41 18.80 8.44 -23.93
C CYS A 41 18.43 7.45 -22.83
N LYS A 42 17.34 6.71 -23.05
CA LYS A 42 16.85 5.69 -22.10
C LYS A 42 16.98 4.34 -22.76
N THR A 43 18.04 3.62 -22.42
CA THR A 43 18.23 2.24 -22.85
C THR A 43 17.92 1.27 -21.70
N PHE A 44 17.69 0.01 -22.04
CA PHE A 44 17.54 -1.03 -21.04
C PHE A 44 18.82 -1.22 -20.20
N GLU A 45 19.99 -0.99 -20.80
CA GLU A 45 21.27 -1.05 -20.09
C GLU A 45 21.38 0.06 -19.02
N ASP A 46 20.89 1.26 -19.32
CA ASP A 46 20.83 2.35 -18.34
C ASP A 46 19.89 2.00 -17.18
N PHE A 47 18.74 1.40 -17.49
CA PHE A 47 17.81 0.93 -16.47
C PHE A 47 18.45 -0.14 -15.58
N ALA A 48 19.13 -1.13 -16.17
CA ALA A 48 19.83 -2.17 -15.43
C ALA A 48 20.94 -1.59 -14.52
N LYS A 49 21.70 -0.58 -14.99
CA LYS A 49 22.69 0.13 -14.17
C LYS A 49 22.06 0.79 -12.95
N ILE A 50 20.92 1.46 -13.13
CA ILE A 50 20.18 2.10 -12.04
C ILE A 50 19.71 1.08 -10.98
N LEU A 51 19.26 -0.11 -11.40
CA LEU A 51 18.90 -1.19 -10.47
C LEU A 51 20.14 -1.71 -9.73
N ASN A 52 21.21 -2.04 -10.47
CA ASN A 52 22.43 -2.62 -9.90
C ASN A 52 23.18 -1.66 -8.96
N ASN A 53 23.10 -0.36 -9.22
CA ASN A 53 23.66 0.68 -8.37
C ASN A 53 22.78 1.01 -7.15
N ASN A 54 21.64 0.33 -6.98
CA ASN A 54 20.64 0.62 -5.95
C ASN A 54 20.10 2.06 -5.97
N GLU A 55 20.11 2.72 -7.13
CA GLU A 55 19.49 4.03 -7.29
C GLU A 55 17.95 3.92 -7.36
N LEU A 56 17.44 2.79 -7.86
CA LEU A 56 16.04 2.42 -7.86
C LEU A 56 15.89 0.96 -7.40
N ARG A 57 15.25 0.75 -6.25
CA ARG A 57 15.10 -0.57 -5.64
C ARG A 57 13.63 -1.01 -5.63
N PRO A 58 13.21 -1.92 -6.51
CA PRO A 58 11.90 -2.54 -6.42
C PRO A 58 11.86 -3.59 -5.31
N VAL A 59 10.86 -3.50 -4.45
CA VAL A 59 10.65 -4.43 -3.33
C VAL A 59 9.23 -5.01 -3.42
N PHE A 60 9.14 -6.32 -3.49
CA PHE A 60 7.89 -7.05 -3.40
C PHE A 60 7.68 -7.55 -1.97
N TYR A 61 6.60 -7.10 -1.34
CA TYR A 61 6.30 -7.38 0.05
C TYR A 61 5.02 -8.20 0.18
N THR A 62 5.05 -9.31 0.89
CA THR A 62 3.86 -10.15 1.04
C THR A 62 3.79 -10.88 2.38
N SER A 63 2.57 -11.18 2.80
CA SER A 63 2.26 -11.98 4.00
C SER A 63 2.35 -13.48 3.77
N THR A 64 2.52 -13.91 2.53
CA THR A 64 2.58 -15.32 2.13
C THR A 64 3.90 -15.60 1.41
N SER A 65 4.00 -16.78 0.80
CA SER A 65 5.18 -17.20 0.04
C SER A 65 5.01 -16.98 -1.47
N LEU A 66 6.13 -16.97 -2.20
CA LEU A 66 6.21 -16.94 -3.65
C LEU A 66 6.36 -18.36 -4.20
N SER A 67 5.87 -18.58 -5.42
CA SER A 67 6.22 -19.79 -6.18
C SER A 67 7.72 -19.80 -6.51
N GLU A 68 8.27 -20.98 -6.78
CA GLU A 68 9.66 -21.14 -7.22
C GLU A 68 9.95 -20.27 -8.45
N LYS A 69 9.06 -20.30 -9.44
CA LYS A 69 9.19 -19.47 -10.65
C LYS A 69 9.18 -17.97 -10.33
N ALA A 70 8.35 -17.53 -9.38
CA ALA A 70 8.31 -16.13 -8.99
C ALA A 70 9.61 -15.68 -8.32
N ARG A 71 10.24 -16.53 -7.50
CA ARG A 71 11.56 -16.23 -6.90
C ARG A 71 12.65 -16.15 -7.96
N GLU A 72 12.69 -17.11 -8.88
CA GLU A 72 13.63 -17.12 -10.02
C GLU A 72 13.53 -15.82 -10.83
N MET A 73 12.31 -15.39 -11.16
CA MET A 73 12.10 -14.15 -11.91
C MET A 73 12.43 -12.90 -11.08
N ALA A 74 12.22 -12.92 -9.77
CA ALA A 74 12.56 -11.78 -8.91
C ALA A 74 14.08 -11.55 -8.86
N ASP A 75 14.85 -12.62 -8.68
CA ASP A 75 16.31 -12.60 -8.71
C ASP A 75 16.83 -12.07 -10.06
N ALA A 76 16.34 -12.64 -11.17
CA ALA A 76 16.73 -12.23 -12.51
C ALA A 76 16.40 -10.75 -12.85
N LEU A 77 15.43 -10.15 -12.16
CA LEU A 77 14.96 -8.79 -12.42
C LEU A 77 15.41 -7.78 -11.34
N SER A 78 16.33 -8.17 -10.46
CA SER A 78 16.81 -7.37 -9.33
C SER A 78 15.67 -6.84 -8.44
N ILE A 79 14.68 -7.69 -8.16
CA ILE A 79 13.55 -7.40 -7.28
C ILE A 79 13.78 -8.04 -5.92
N GLU A 80 13.83 -7.22 -4.89
CA GLU A 80 13.92 -7.69 -3.51
C GLU A 80 12.59 -8.28 -3.05
N ILE A 81 12.64 -9.43 -2.39
CA ILE A 81 11.46 -10.13 -1.89
C ILE A 81 11.47 -10.12 -0.36
N ILE A 82 10.32 -9.78 0.22
CA ILE A 82 10.03 -9.92 1.64
C ILE A 82 8.77 -10.81 1.77
N GLU A 83 8.97 -12.08 2.14
CA GLU A 83 7.92 -13.09 2.32
C GLU A 83 7.50 -13.21 3.79
N ASN A 84 6.33 -13.82 4.02
CA ASN A 84 5.84 -14.17 5.36
C ASN A 84 5.84 -13.00 6.35
N ALA A 85 5.68 -11.79 5.84
CA ALA A 85 5.78 -10.59 6.63
C ALA A 85 4.48 -10.41 7.43
N PRO A 86 4.54 -10.38 8.78
CA PRO A 86 3.34 -10.30 9.59
C PRO A 86 2.61 -8.98 9.33
N ILE A 87 1.28 -9.05 9.22
CA ILE A 87 0.47 -7.87 9.44
C ILE A 87 0.54 -7.60 10.94
N GLY A 88 1.28 -6.56 11.30
CA GLY A 88 1.23 -6.00 12.65
C GLY A 88 -0.15 -5.42 12.96
N GLU A 89 -0.25 -4.62 14.02
CA GLU A 89 -1.48 -3.94 14.34
C GLU A 89 -1.94 -3.03 13.19
N PHE A 90 -3.10 -3.34 12.62
CA PHE A 90 -3.67 -2.62 11.49
C PHE A 90 -5.15 -2.30 11.73
N PRO A 91 -5.47 -1.39 12.68
CA PRO A 91 -6.82 -0.91 12.88
C PRO A 91 -7.28 -0.11 11.66
N ARG A 92 -8.48 -0.41 11.16
CA ARG A 92 -8.97 0.10 9.86
C ARG A 92 -10.22 0.97 9.99
N ILE A 93 -10.64 1.29 11.20
CA ILE A 93 -11.80 2.16 11.41
C ILE A 93 -11.25 3.53 11.77
N LYS A 94 -11.47 4.53 10.91
CA LYS A 94 -11.00 5.89 11.12
C LYS A 94 -12.02 6.65 11.95
N CYS A 95 -11.68 7.02 13.19
CA CYS A 95 -12.51 7.82 14.09
C CYS A 95 -12.09 9.29 14.02
N ASN A 96 -12.84 10.10 13.28
CA ASN A 96 -12.55 11.51 12.98
C ASN A 96 -13.52 12.44 13.71
N ILE A 97 -13.04 13.63 14.10
CA ILE A 97 -13.85 14.68 14.71
C ILE A 97 -14.01 15.79 13.67
N SER A 98 -15.21 15.94 13.14
CA SER A 98 -15.52 16.89 12.09
C SER A 98 -15.11 18.32 12.48
N GLY A 99 -14.34 18.98 11.62
CA GLY A 99 -13.95 20.37 11.83
C GLY A 99 -15.11 21.36 11.77
N ARG A 100 -16.25 20.97 11.16
CA ARG A 100 -17.41 21.84 10.95
C ARG A 100 -18.28 21.99 12.20
N ASP A 101 -18.58 20.87 12.85
CA ASP A 101 -19.60 20.75 13.89
C ASP A 101 -19.11 19.93 15.09
N ARG A 102 -17.83 19.51 15.10
CA ARG A 102 -17.21 18.70 16.16
C ARG A 102 -17.87 17.34 16.35
N GLU A 103 -18.62 16.85 15.36
CA GLU A 103 -19.22 15.52 15.42
C GLU A 103 -18.15 14.43 15.37
N LYS A 104 -18.32 13.41 16.22
CA LYS A 104 -17.48 12.20 16.25
C LYS A 104 -18.01 11.18 15.25
N ILE A 105 -17.30 10.98 14.15
CA ILE A 105 -17.71 10.12 13.04
C ILE A 105 -16.65 9.03 12.82
N TYR A 106 -17.06 7.77 12.82
CA TYR A 106 -16.19 6.68 12.37
C TYR A 106 -16.49 6.28 10.93
N HIS A 107 -15.43 5.97 10.18
CA HIS A 107 -15.48 5.53 8.80
C HIS A 107 -14.91 4.12 8.69
N LEU A 108 -15.69 3.21 8.13
CA LEU A 108 -15.24 1.87 7.71
C LEU A 108 -14.52 1.95 6.36
N PRO A 109 -13.66 0.98 6.02
CA PRO A 109 -12.89 0.98 4.76
C PRO A 109 -13.71 1.11 3.47
N PHE A 110 -15.01 0.83 3.53
CA PHE A 110 -15.94 0.88 2.41
C PHE A 110 -16.90 2.07 2.46
N ASP A 111 -16.73 2.98 3.43
CA ASP A 111 -17.51 4.22 3.49
C ASP A 111 -16.90 5.28 2.54
N GLN A 112 -17.75 6.11 1.93
CA GLN A 112 -17.39 7.03 0.83
C GLN A 112 -16.22 7.98 1.14
N GLN A 113 -16.12 8.43 2.39
CA GLN A 113 -15.09 9.39 2.80
C GLN A 113 -13.85 8.71 3.38
N TYR A 114 -13.81 7.39 3.50
CA TYR A 114 -12.73 6.68 4.20
C TYR A 114 -11.34 7.06 3.69
N ASP A 115 -11.12 7.05 2.37
CA ASP A 115 -9.81 7.36 1.78
C ASP A 115 -9.41 8.82 1.94
N ARG A 116 -10.39 9.72 2.04
CA ARG A 116 -10.18 11.17 2.19
C ARG A 116 -9.99 11.59 3.65
N THR A 117 -10.60 10.86 4.59
CA THR A 117 -10.48 11.13 6.01
C THR A 117 -9.05 10.85 6.47
N ILE A 118 -8.40 11.86 7.05
CA ILE A 118 -7.08 11.75 7.68
C ILE A 118 -7.31 11.84 9.19
N ILE A 119 -6.60 11.01 9.96
CA ILE A 119 -6.69 10.99 11.42
C ILE A 119 -5.66 11.93 12.01
N GLU A 120 -6.14 12.94 12.74
CA GLU A 120 -5.33 13.93 13.46
C GLU A 120 -5.33 13.63 14.96
N LYS A 121 -4.33 12.87 15.44
CA LYS A 121 -4.29 12.35 16.81
C LYS A 121 -4.38 13.46 17.88
N GLU A 122 -3.79 14.59 17.60
CA GLU A 122 -3.81 15.80 18.43
C GLU A 122 -5.22 16.36 18.68
N LYS A 123 -6.20 16.03 17.83
CA LYS A 123 -7.61 16.43 17.99
C LYS A 123 -8.41 15.41 18.81
N GLY A 124 -7.79 14.31 19.25
CA GLY A 124 -8.47 13.18 19.90
C GLY A 124 -9.04 12.16 18.90
N GLU A 125 -8.60 12.21 17.65
CA GLU A 125 -8.95 11.24 16.61
C GLU A 125 -8.05 10.00 16.69
N PHE A 126 -8.57 8.84 16.26
CA PHE A 126 -7.81 7.61 16.35
C PHE A 126 -8.30 6.54 15.37
N TYR A 127 -7.56 5.44 15.30
CA TYR A 127 -7.96 4.25 14.58
C TYR A 127 -8.49 3.20 15.56
N ALA A 128 -9.65 2.62 15.27
CA ALA A 128 -10.23 1.54 16.06
C ALA A 128 -10.10 0.19 15.34
N PHE A 129 -9.98 -0.90 16.11
CA PHE A 129 -10.01 -2.27 15.61
C PHE A 129 -11.43 -2.75 15.36
N THR A 130 -12.38 -2.31 16.19
CA THR A 130 -13.77 -2.76 16.14
C THR A 130 -14.74 -1.59 16.13
N VAL A 131 -15.92 -1.82 15.56
CA VAL A 131 -17.02 -0.85 15.61
C VAL A 131 -17.39 -0.53 17.06
N LYS A 132 -17.40 -1.54 17.93
CA LYS A 132 -17.70 -1.39 19.35
C LYS A 132 -16.74 -0.42 20.03
N GLU A 133 -15.44 -0.54 19.78
CA GLU A 133 -14.43 0.39 20.33
C GLU A 133 -14.70 1.84 19.89
N ALA A 134 -15.05 2.06 18.62
CA ALA A 134 -15.41 3.40 18.12
C ALA A 134 -16.69 3.93 18.78
N GLU A 135 -17.73 3.10 18.90
CA GLU A 135 -19.02 3.46 19.49
C GLU A 135 -18.90 3.73 20.99
N ASP A 136 -18.15 2.91 21.74
CA ASP A 136 -17.86 3.12 23.16
C ASP A 136 -17.12 4.45 23.40
N ALA A 137 -16.29 4.89 22.43
CA ALA A 137 -15.62 6.20 22.45
C ALA A 137 -16.55 7.38 22.02
N GLY A 138 -17.81 7.10 21.71
CA GLY A 138 -18.84 8.06 21.34
C GLY A 138 -18.84 8.45 19.87
N PHE A 139 -18.24 7.66 18.98
CA PHE A 139 -18.30 7.89 17.54
C PHE A 139 -19.51 7.20 16.94
N ARG A 140 -20.24 7.92 16.08
CA ARG A 140 -21.32 7.34 15.26
C ARG A 140 -20.79 6.97 13.88
N ARG A 141 -21.45 6.03 13.20
CA ARG A 141 -21.08 5.66 11.83
C ARG A 141 -21.28 6.82 10.85
N ALA A 142 -20.40 6.92 9.86
CA ALA A 142 -20.60 7.79 8.71
C ALA A 142 -21.89 7.46 7.95
N PHE A 143 -22.64 8.49 7.55
CA PHE A 143 -23.84 8.30 6.75
C PHE A 143 -23.48 7.98 5.29
N LYS A 144 -24.27 7.12 4.66
CA LYS A 144 -24.15 6.83 3.23
C LYS A 144 -25.01 7.82 2.44
N HIS A 145 -24.39 8.78 1.77
CA HIS A 145 -25.12 9.67 0.86
C HIS A 145 -25.57 8.90 -0.38
N ARG A 146 -26.88 8.90 -0.63
CA ARG A 146 -27.45 8.46 -1.90
C ARG A 146 -27.50 9.67 -2.81
N PHE A 147 -26.80 9.62 -3.94
CA PHE A 147 -27.05 10.57 -5.01
C PHE A 147 -28.39 10.18 -5.64
N ASN A 148 -29.36 11.09 -5.63
CA ASN A 148 -30.52 10.94 -6.50
C ASN A 148 -30.02 11.21 -7.92
N SER A 149 -29.97 10.17 -8.72
CA SER A 149 -29.80 10.21 -10.18
C SER A 149 -31.09 10.66 -10.85
#